data_AF-A0A316QQH8-F1
#
_entry.id   AF-A0A316QQH8-F1
#
_cell.length_a   1.000
_cell.length_b   1.000
_cell.length_c   1.000
_cell.angle_alpha   90.00
_cell.angle_beta   90.00
_cell.angle_gamma   90.00
#
_symmetry.space_group_name_H-M   'P 1'
#
loop_
_entity.id
_entity.type
_entity.pdbx_description
1 polymer ?
#
loop_
_entity_poly.entity_id
_entity_poly.type
_entity_poly.pdbx_seq_one_letter_code
_entity_poly.pdbx_strand_id
1 'polypeptide(L)'
;MSKQFFTKLLMSLAWLAAAVLWLLSELKPDTFGFFNLNWAIVVICGTGGLAFMLRGLVAKKTGVLKKSDIFLGALLLVIAAVSVIFALSQPKKYIWPVIAVIAALAGVVSVLSVGGKKWDAGDNQKAGYKNYDARKREQEALEEKENRKKD
;
A
#
# COMPACT_ATOMS: atom_id res chain seq x y z
N MET A 1 8.03 5.46 24.37
CA MET A 1 7.15 5.15 23.22
C MET A 1 8.00 4.80 22.01
N SER A 2 7.61 3.82 21.19
CA SER A 2 8.31 3.54 19.93
C SER A 2 8.06 4.68 18.94
N LYS A 3 9.07 5.05 18.13
CA LYS A 3 8.94 6.11 17.10
C LYS A 3 7.77 5.83 16.13
N GLN A 4 7.47 4.55 15.88
CA GLN A 4 6.35 4.11 15.06
C GLN A 4 4.97 4.30 15.71
N PHE A 5 4.88 4.23 17.04
CA PHE A 5 3.63 4.52 17.74
C PHE A 5 3.32 6.01 17.71
N PHE A 6 4.33 6.86 17.94
CA PHE A 6 4.17 8.31 17.91
C PHE A 6 3.72 8.82 16.54
N THR A 7 4.28 8.31 15.45
CA THR A 7 3.87 8.72 14.08
C THR A 7 2.45 8.25 13.73
N LYS A 8 2.06 7.04 14.15
CA LYS A 8 0.67 6.55 13.95
C LYS A 8 -0.33 7.35 14.77
N LEU A 9 0.01 7.67 16.01
CA LEU A 9 -0.82 8.49 16.89
C LEU A 9 -0.99 9.90 16.30
N LEU A 10 0.10 10.53 15.85
CA LEU A 10 0.07 11.84 15.22
C LEU A 10 -0.79 11.85 13.94
N MET A 11 -0.66 10.82 13.08
CA MET A 11 -1.53 10.67 11.91
C MET A 11 -3.01 10.54 12.30
N SER A 12 -3.32 9.70 13.29
CA SER A 12 -4.71 9.52 13.74
C SER A 12 -5.30 10.81 14.34
N LEU A 13 -4.47 11.58 15.05
CA LEU A 13 -4.86 12.88 15.59
C LEU A 13 -5.08 13.90 14.48
N ALA A 14 -4.24 13.89 13.43
CA ALA A 14 -4.39 14.75 12.26
C ALA A 14 -5.68 14.43 11.48
N TRP A 15 -6.04 13.15 11.36
CA TRP A 15 -7.31 12.75 10.74
C TRP A 15 -8.52 13.18 11.56
N LEU A 16 -8.43 13.06 12.88
CA LEU A 16 -9.48 13.51 13.79
C LEU A 16 -9.61 15.04 13.72
N ALA A 17 -8.50 15.78 13.70
CA ALA A 17 -8.49 17.23 13.53
C ALA A 17 -9.10 17.64 12.18
N ALA A 18 -8.80 16.94 11.09
CA ALA A 18 -9.42 17.19 9.79
C ALA A 18 -10.94 16.95 9.81
N ALA A 19 -11.41 15.89 10.47
CA ALA A 19 -12.84 15.63 10.62
C ALA A 19 -13.54 16.70 11.46
N VAL A 20 -12.90 17.14 12.55
CA VAL A 20 -13.42 18.23 13.41
C VAL A 20 -13.44 19.56 12.67
N LEU A 21 -12.39 19.90 11.92
CA LEU A 21 -12.33 21.12 11.10
C LEU A 21 -13.39 21.13 10.00
N TRP A 22 -13.67 19.97 9.39
CA TRP A 22 -14.75 19.83 8.43
C TRP A 22 -16.13 20.07 9.07
N LEU A 23 -16.39 19.46 10.24
CA LEU A 23 -17.61 19.71 11.01
C LEU A 23 -17.75 21.20 11.40
N LEU A 24 -16.65 21.83 11.83
CA LEU A 24 -16.63 23.25 12.17
C LEU A 24 -16.85 24.14 10.94
N SER A 25 -16.39 23.73 9.75
CA SER A 25 -16.68 24.43 8.50
C SER A 25 -18.18 24.46 8.19
N GLU A 26 -18.93 23.41 8.52
CA GLU A 26 -20.38 23.35 8.31
C GLU A 26 -21.14 24.17 9.37
N LEU A 27 -20.70 24.12 10.63
CA LEU A 27 -21.36 24.79 11.75
C LEU A 27 -21.03 26.30 11.84
N LYS A 28 -19.84 26.71 11.40
CA LYS A 28 -19.31 28.08 11.51
C LYS A 28 -18.61 28.50 10.20
N PRO A 29 -19.37 28.64 9.09
CA PRO A 29 -18.81 28.92 7.77
C PRO A 29 -18.01 30.23 7.73
N ASP A 30 -18.37 31.25 8.53
CA ASP A 30 -17.67 32.54 8.56
C ASP A 30 -16.23 32.46 9.10
N THR A 31 -15.90 31.42 9.86
CA THR A 31 -14.56 31.24 10.46
C THR A 31 -13.79 30.06 9.89
N PHE A 32 -14.50 28.98 9.53
CA PHE A 32 -13.89 27.74 9.06
C PHE A 32 -14.26 27.36 7.62
N GLY A 33 -15.01 28.20 6.89
CA GLY A 33 -15.45 27.92 5.52
C GLY A 33 -14.34 27.71 4.50
N PHE A 34 -13.09 28.06 4.84
CA PHE A 34 -11.92 27.73 4.02
C PHE A 34 -11.64 26.21 3.98
N PHE A 35 -12.08 25.44 4.98
CA PHE A 35 -11.83 24.00 5.12
C PHE A 35 -13.05 23.18 4.67
N ASN A 36 -13.30 23.18 3.36
CA ASN A 36 -14.39 22.40 2.75
C ASN A 36 -14.12 20.87 2.78
N LEU A 37 -15.15 20.08 2.41
CA LEU A 37 -15.05 18.61 2.32
C LEU A 37 -13.86 18.13 1.48
N ASN A 38 -13.54 18.85 0.40
CA ASN A 38 -12.42 18.49 -0.47
C ASN A 38 -11.10 18.53 0.30
N TRP A 39 -10.87 19.55 1.13
CA TRP A 39 -9.67 19.62 1.98
C TRP A 39 -9.60 18.49 3.01
N ALA A 40 -10.72 18.10 3.60
CA ALA A 40 -10.76 16.95 4.50
C ALA A 40 -10.34 15.65 3.79
N ILE A 41 -10.87 15.42 2.58
CA ILE A 41 -10.51 14.27 1.74
C ILE A 41 -9.01 14.31 1.37
N VAL A 42 -8.47 15.49 1.02
CA VAL A 42 -7.05 15.65 0.71
C VAL A 42 -6.17 15.24 1.90
N VAL A 43 -6.51 15.65 3.12
CA VAL A 43 -5.72 15.30 4.30
C VAL A 43 -5.76 13.78 4.54
N ILE A 44 -6.93 13.16 4.52
CA ILE A 44 -7.09 11.73 4.82
C ILE A 44 -6.47 10.87 3.71
N CYS A 45 -6.88 11.09 2.46
CA CYS A 45 -6.41 10.32 1.30
C CYS A 45 -4.95 10.63 0.96
N GLY A 46 -4.49 11.87 1.13
CA GLY A 46 -3.09 12.25 0.86
C GLY A 46 -2.13 11.59 1.84
N THR A 47 -2.40 11.72 3.14
CA THR A 47 -1.55 11.12 4.18
C THR A 47 -1.67 9.60 4.21
N GLY A 48 -2.87 9.05 4.01
CA GLY A 48 -3.10 7.61 3.86
C GLY A 48 -2.39 7.05 2.63
N GLY A 49 -2.50 7.71 1.48
CA GLY A 49 -1.88 7.31 0.22
C GLY A 49 -0.35 7.25 0.33
N LEU A 50 0.28 8.27 0.92
CA LEU A 50 1.70 8.28 1.20
C LEU A 50 2.12 7.16 2.16
N ALA A 51 1.36 6.94 3.24
CA ALA A 51 1.66 5.90 4.21
C ALA A 51 1.59 4.49 3.58
N PHE A 52 0.61 4.23 2.72
CA PHE A 52 0.47 2.96 2.00
C PHE A 52 1.59 2.77 0.95
N MET A 53 1.97 3.81 0.20
CA MET A 53 3.11 3.71 -0.72
C MET A 53 4.43 3.42 0.02
N LEU A 54 4.70 4.14 1.12
CA LEU A 54 5.89 3.90 1.95
C LEU A 54 5.88 2.50 2.56
N ARG A 55 4.72 2.02 3.01
CA ARG A 55 4.57 0.65 3.52
C ARG A 55 4.87 -0.39 2.43
N GLY A 56 4.37 -0.20 1.21
CA GLY A 56 4.65 -1.10 0.10
C GLY A 56 6.13 -1.15 -0.31
N LEU A 57 6.86 -0.04 -0.16
CA LEU A 57 8.30 0.03 -0.40
C LEU A 57 9.13 -0.63 0.72
N VAL A 58 8.87 -0.28 1.98
CA VAL A 58 9.75 -0.59 3.12
C VAL A 58 9.39 -1.92 3.80
N ALA A 59 8.14 -2.37 3.73
CA ALA A 59 7.72 -3.55 4.49
C ALA A 59 8.36 -4.84 3.94
N LYS A 60 8.82 -5.71 4.85
CA LYS A 60 9.26 -7.08 4.52
C LYS A 60 8.05 -7.99 4.29
N LYS A 61 7.31 -7.75 3.21
CA LYS A 61 6.16 -8.56 2.78
C LYS A 61 6.45 -9.30 1.47
N THR A 62 5.61 -10.28 1.15
CA THR A 62 5.59 -10.94 -0.16
C THR A 62 5.33 -9.92 -1.28
N GLY A 63 5.81 -10.19 -2.49
CA GLY A 63 5.72 -9.26 -3.63
C GLY A 63 4.28 -8.83 -3.94
N VAL A 64 3.31 -9.72 -3.74
CA VAL A 64 1.88 -9.44 -3.93
C VAL A 64 1.37 -8.37 -2.97
N LEU A 65 1.65 -8.52 -1.67
CA LEU A 65 1.21 -7.57 -0.65
C LEU A 65 1.91 -6.20 -0.76
N LYS A 66 3.15 -6.18 -1.28
CA LYS A 66 3.84 -4.91 -1.58
C LYS A 66 3.15 -4.15 -2.70
N LYS A 67 2.84 -4.84 -3.81
CA LYS A 67 2.15 -4.23 -4.96
C LYS A 67 0.76 -3.76 -4.58
N SER A 68 -0.01 -4.54 -3.81
CA SER A 68 -1.35 -4.12 -3.36
C SER A 68 -1.30 -2.85 -2.51
N ASP A 69 -0.35 -2.76 -1.57
CA ASP A 69 -0.16 -1.54 -0.75
C ASP A 69 0.20 -0.33 -1.63
N ILE A 70 1.03 -0.53 -2.67
CA ILE A 70 1.41 0.54 -3.63
C ILE A 70 0.22 0.99 -4.47
N PHE A 71 -0.56 0.06 -5.02
CA PHE A 71 -1.74 0.40 -5.83
C PHE A 71 -2.84 1.07 -5.00
N LEU A 72 -3.06 0.60 -3.77
CA LEU A 72 -4.01 1.21 -2.84
C LEU A 72 -3.54 2.61 -2.43
N GLY A 73 -2.23 2.78 -2.19
CA GLY A 73 -1.63 4.09 -1.94
C GLY A 73 -1.79 5.05 -3.12
N ALA A 74 -1.53 4.57 -4.34
CA ALA A 74 -1.67 5.35 -5.57
C ALA A 74 -3.13 5.77 -5.83
N LEU A 75 -4.09 4.87 -5.59
CA LEU A 75 -5.52 5.19 -5.71
C LEU A 75 -5.92 6.30 -4.73
N LEU A 76 -5.49 6.21 -3.48
CA LEU A 76 -5.72 7.26 -2.48
C LEU A 76 -5.08 8.59 -2.88
N LEU A 77 -3.88 8.57 -3.45
CA LEU A 77 -3.23 9.78 -3.97
C LEU A 77 -3.96 10.38 -5.17
N VAL A 78 -4.53 9.55 -6.07
CA VAL A 78 -5.38 10.05 -7.16
C VAL A 78 -6.60 10.76 -6.59
N ILE A 79 -7.29 10.16 -5.62
CA ILE A 79 -8.45 10.78 -4.97
C ILE A 79 -8.06 12.12 -4.33
N ALA A 80 -6.94 12.15 -3.59
CA ALA A 80 -6.44 13.38 -2.99
C ALA A 80 -6.11 14.45 -4.05
N ALA A 81 -5.41 14.10 -5.13
CA ALA A 81 -5.01 15.06 -6.15
C ALA A 81 -6.23 15.62 -6.92
N VAL A 82 -7.22 14.79 -7.21
CA VAL A 82 -8.49 15.23 -7.79
C VAL A 82 -9.22 16.16 -6.82
N SER A 83 -9.31 15.83 -5.53
CA SER A 83 -9.89 16.71 -4.51
C SER A 83 -9.18 18.05 -4.39
N VAL A 84 -7.85 18.11 -4.55
CA VAL A 84 -7.11 19.39 -4.61
C VAL A 84 -7.53 20.23 -5.82
N ILE A 85 -7.67 19.62 -7.00
CA ILE A 85 -8.11 20.31 -8.22
C ILE A 85 -9.49 20.95 -8.01
N PHE A 86 -10.41 20.22 -7.36
CA PHE A 86 -11.73 20.75 -7.01
C PHE A 86 -11.67 21.82 -5.92
N ALA A 87 -10.86 21.61 -4.87
CA ALA A 87 -10.70 22.59 -3.78
C ALA A 87 -10.12 23.92 -4.27
N LEU A 88 -9.18 23.88 -5.21
CA LEU A 88 -8.54 25.06 -5.82
C LEU A 88 -9.28 25.57 -7.06
N SER A 89 -10.44 24.99 -7.40
CA SER A 89 -11.23 25.33 -8.59
C SER A 89 -10.40 25.38 -9.88
N GLN A 90 -9.44 24.46 -9.99
CA GLN A 90 -8.57 24.35 -11.15
C GLN A 90 -9.32 23.73 -12.34
N PRO A 91 -8.91 24.07 -13.58
CA PRO A 91 -9.59 23.54 -14.75
C PRO A 91 -9.47 22.02 -14.84
N LYS A 92 -10.61 21.37 -15.13
CA LYS A 92 -10.76 19.89 -15.17
C LYS A 92 -9.81 19.20 -16.16
N LYS A 93 -9.24 19.95 -17.10
CA LYS A 93 -8.21 19.45 -18.04
C LYS A 93 -6.97 18.88 -17.33
N TYR A 94 -6.70 19.30 -16.10
CA TYR A 94 -5.55 18.81 -15.33
C TYR A 94 -5.79 17.44 -14.67
N ILE A 95 -7.03 16.96 -14.58
CA ILE A 95 -7.36 15.69 -13.93
C ILE A 95 -6.65 14.51 -14.61
N TRP A 96 -6.80 14.39 -15.93
CA TRP A 96 -6.21 13.29 -16.70
C TRP A 96 -4.68 13.24 -16.64
N PRO A 97 -3.95 14.36 -16.87
CA PRO A 97 -2.50 14.40 -16.71
C PRO A 97 -2.03 13.99 -15.31
N VAL A 98 -2.70 14.48 -14.26
CA VAL A 98 -2.32 14.18 -12.87
C VAL A 98 -2.50 12.69 -12.56
N ILE A 99 -3.62 12.09 -13.00
CA ILE A 99 -3.85 10.65 -12.85
C ILE A 99 -2.77 9.85 -13.58
N ALA A 100 -2.42 10.24 -14.82
CA ALA A 100 -1.40 9.56 -15.61
C ALA A 100 -0.03 9.60 -14.92
N VAL A 101 0.35 10.75 -14.34
CA VAL A 101 1.62 10.89 -13.60
C VAL A 101 1.63 9.99 -12.35
N ILE A 102 0.55 9.96 -11.57
CA ILE A 102 0.46 9.11 -10.37
C ILE A 102 0.49 7.62 -10.75
N ALA A 103 -0.23 7.23 -11.81
CA ALA A 103 -0.22 5.85 -12.31
C ALA A 103 1.16 5.42 -12.80
N ALA A 104 1.87 6.29 -13.53
CA ALA A 104 3.23 6.05 -13.98
C ALA A 104 4.19 5.88 -12.78
N LEU A 105 4.11 6.78 -11.79
CA LEU A 105 4.88 6.68 -10.55
C LEU A 105 4.61 5.37 -9.79
N ALA A 106 3.34 4.99 -9.64
CA ALA A 106 2.96 3.74 -9.01
C ALA A 106 3.53 2.52 -9.76
N GLY A 107 3.50 2.55 -11.10
CA GLY A 107 4.13 1.54 -11.95
C GLY A 107 5.63 1.40 -11.67
N VAL A 108 6.38 2.51 -11.73
CA VAL A 108 7.82 2.53 -11.45
C VAL A 108 8.13 2.03 -10.03
N VAL A 109 7.42 2.54 -9.03
CA VAL A 109 7.58 2.16 -7.62
C VAL A 109 7.26 0.67 -7.42
N SER A 110 6.24 0.13 -8.10
CA SER A 110 5.89 -1.29 -8.02
C SER A 110 7.00 -2.20 -8.55
N VAL A 111 7.68 -1.82 -9.64
CA VAL A 111 8.78 -2.59 -10.23
C VAL A 111 10.00 -2.56 -9.30
N LEU A 112 10.36 -1.38 -8.79
CA LEU A 112 11.47 -1.20 -7.85
C LEU A 112 11.24 -1.98 -6.54
N SER A 113 10.00 -1.99 -6.02
CA SER A 113 9.66 -2.63 -4.73
C SER A 113 9.81 -4.16 -4.73
N VAL A 114 9.69 -4.80 -5.92
CA VAL A 114 9.75 -6.26 -6.10
C VAL A 114 11.10 -6.70 -6.68
N GLY A 115 11.97 -5.77 -7.11
CA GLY A 115 13.33 -6.06 -7.55
C GLY A 115 13.41 -7.06 -8.70
N GLY A 116 12.41 -7.06 -9.59
CA GLY A 116 12.37 -7.97 -10.74
C GLY A 116 12.01 -9.44 -10.42
N LYS A 117 11.69 -9.78 -9.16
CA LYS A 117 11.25 -11.14 -8.84
C LYS A 117 9.87 -11.42 -9.44
N LYS A 118 9.75 -12.54 -10.19
CA LYS A 118 8.49 -12.95 -10.82
C LYS A 118 7.39 -13.06 -9.76
N TRP A 119 6.21 -12.60 -10.16
CA TRP A 119 4.99 -12.41 -9.39
C TRP A 119 4.52 -13.66 -8.62
N ASP A 120 5.07 -14.83 -8.97
CA ASP A 120 4.67 -16.15 -8.47
C ASP A 120 5.88 -17.03 -8.07
N ALA A 121 7.01 -16.42 -7.67
CA ALA A 121 8.05 -17.18 -6.97
C ALA A 121 7.52 -17.52 -5.57
N GLY A 122 6.67 -18.53 -5.48
CA GLY A 122 6.23 -19.12 -4.22
C GLY A 122 7.45 -19.50 -3.38
N ASP A 123 7.30 -19.56 -2.06
CA ASP A 123 8.41 -19.88 -1.14
C ASP A 123 9.14 -21.20 -1.49
N ASN A 124 8.49 -22.06 -2.27
CA ASN A 124 9.01 -23.31 -2.84
C ASN A 124 10.12 -23.12 -3.90
N GLN A 125 10.33 -21.91 -4.43
CA GLN A 125 11.39 -21.62 -5.41
C GLN A 125 12.63 -20.96 -4.79
N LYS A 126 12.70 -20.84 -3.44
CA LYS A 126 13.92 -20.40 -2.76
C LYS A 126 15.01 -21.46 -2.90
N ALA A 127 16.20 -21.05 -3.31
CA ALA A 127 17.39 -21.92 -3.31
C ALA A 127 17.59 -22.53 -1.91
N GLY A 128 17.40 -23.84 -1.78
CA GLY A 128 17.50 -24.60 -0.54
C GLY A 128 16.18 -25.14 0.03
N TYR A 129 15.00 -24.76 -0.48
CA TYR A 129 13.73 -25.38 -0.07
C TYR A 129 13.45 -26.64 -0.89
N LYS A 130 13.43 -27.81 -0.24
CA LYS A 130 12.99 -29.06 -0.89
C LYS A 130 11.48 -28.99 -1.14
N ASN A 131 11.09 -29.08 -2.41
CA ASN A 131 9.68 -29.20 -2.81
C ASN A 131 9.00 -30.37 -2.08
N TYR A 132 7.69 -30.27 -1.86
CA TYR A 132 6.90 -31.35 -1.24
C TYR A 132 7.10 -32.69 -1.95
N ASP A 133 7.13 -32.67 -3.29
CA ASP A 133 7.39 -33.86 -4.12
C ASP A 133 8.80 -34.43 -3.98
N ALA A 134 9.78 -33.60 -3.58
CA ALA A 134 11.14 -34.05 -3.29
C ALA A 134 11.20 -34.73 -1.91
N ARG A 135 10.48 -34.17 -0.90
CA ARG A 135 10.37 -34.80 0.43
C ARG A 135 9.61 -36.11 0.38
N LYS A 136 8.54 -36.19 -0.42
CA LYS A 136 7.74 -37.40 -0.57
C LYS A 136 8.54 -38.52 -1.26
N ARG A 137 9.29 -38.20 -2.32
CA ARG A 137 10.19 -39.16 -2.98
C ARG A 137 11.31 -39.66 -2.08
N GLU A 138 11.84 -38.82 -1.19
CA GLU A 138 12.83 -39.25 -0.20
C GLU A 138 12.23 -40.19 0.84
N GLN A 139 10.99 -39.93 1.29
CA GLN A 139 10.28 -40.81 2.22
C GLN A 139 9.97 -42.16 1.58
N GLU A 140 9.40 -42.17 0.36
CA GLU A 140 9.11 -43.40 -0.39
C GLU A 140 10.40 -44.22 -0.65
N ALA A 141 11.52 -43.56 -0.99
CA ALA A 141 12.81 -44.23 -1.18
C ALA A 141 13.44 -44.76 0.12
N LEU A 142 13.13 -44.15 1.27
CA LEU A 142 13.56 -44.66 2.58
C LEU A 142 12.72 -45.86 3.02
N GLU A 143 11.41 -45.81 2.81
CA GLU A 143 10.48 -46.92 3.09
C GLU A 143 10.81 -48.15 2.24
N GLU A 144 11.12 -47.98 0.94
CA GLU A 144 11.58 -49.09 0.09
C GLU A 144 12.89 -49.72 0.57
N LYS A 145 13.85 -48.90 1.04
CA LYS A 145 15.13 -49.40 1.57
C LYS A 145 14.95 -50.12 2.89
N GLU A 146 14.00 -49.68 3.72
CA GLU A 146 13.71 -50.33 4.99
C GLU A 146 13.00 -51.67 4.79
N ASN A 147 12.06 -51.75 3.83
CA ASN A 147 11.40 -53.01 3.47
C ASN A 147 12.38 -54.01 2.86
N ARG A 148 13.26 -53.58 1.95
CA ARG A 148 14.33 -54.44 1.39
C ARG A 148 15.37 -54.93 2.40
N LYS A 149 15.45 -54.35 3.60
CA LYS A 149 16.31 -54.82 4.69
C LYS A 149 15.60 -55.78 5.65
N LYS A 150 14.28 -55.86 5.58
CA LYS A 150 13.44 -56.73 6.42
C LYS A 150 13.12 -58.07 5.74
N ASP A 151 13.25 -58.14 4.42
CA ASP A 151 13.27 -59.36 3.61
C ASP A 151 14.69 -59.97 3.55
#